data_AF-A0A671VZ66-F1
#
_entry.id   AF-A0A671VZ66-F1
#
_cell.length_a   1.000
_cell.length_b   1.000
_cell.length_c   1.000
_cell.angle_alpha   90.00
_cell.angle_beta   90.00
_cell.angle_gamma   90.00
#
_symmetry.space_group_name_H-M   'P 1'
#
loop_
_entity.id
_entity.type
_entity.pdbx_description
1 polymer ?
#
loop_
_entity_poly.entity_id
_entity_poly.type
_entity_poly.pdbx_seq_one_letter_code
_entity_poly.pdbx_strand_id
1 'polypeptide(L)'
;MFSSNIDTKRPEIPTGLLDDLCSRFILHIPSEERDNAIRVCFQIELAHWFYLDFCMQNTPGAPHCGIRDFAKAVFQHCPFLLPHGEDVQKVLEQWKEYKMGVPTYGAIILDENLENALLVQGYLAKSGWGFPKGKVNEDEAPHDCAVREVLEETGFDIKNRICKDRYIEQKITDQVVRLYIIPGVSKDTKFNPKTRKEIRNIEWFPIEKLPCHRNDMTPKSKLGLAPNRFFMAIPFIRPLREWISRLLCFLFRSGNTVNHSSSHVFKDHFYVTEIKQKKTQRLVFFIFLQGPDQTCDGPVLVRGPHVGRCCWKL
;
A
#
# COMPACT_ATOMS: atom_id res chain seq x y z
N MET A 1 -22.07 50.21 -21.42
CA MET A 1 -21.94 48.78 -21.09
C MET A 1 -20.50 48.37 -21.37
N PHE A 2 -19.62 48.43 -20.37
CA PHE A 2 -18.29 47.82 -20.45
C PHE A 2 -18.35 46.57 -19.58
N SER A 3 -18.53 45.40 -20.20
CA SER A 3 -18.26 44.13 -19.53
C SER A 3 -16.76 43.90 -19.60
N SER A 4 -16.07 44.17 -18.50
CA SER A 4 -14.75 43.60 -18.25
C SER A 4 -14.93 42.11 -18.02
N ASN A 5 -14.45 41.30 -18.98
CA ASN A 5 -14.17 39.89 -18.73
C ASN A 5 -13.08 39.84 -17.64
N ILE A 6 -13.49 39.69 -16.39
CA ILE A 6 -12.59 39.29 -15.31
C ILE A 6 -12.36 37.81 -15.55
N ASP A 7 -11.31 37.51 -16.33
CA ASP A 7 -10.72 36.19 -16.38
C ASP A 7 -10.27 35.88 -14.95
N THR A 8 -11.06 35.07 -14.25
CA THR A 8 -10.76 34.66 -12.88
C THR A 8 -9.61 33.66 -12.95
N LYS A 9 -8.38 34.17 -13.14
CA LYS A 9 -7.16 33.38 -13.01
C LYS A 9 -7.23 32.64 -11.68
N ARG A 10 -7.21 31.31 -11.74
CA ARG A 10 -7.08 30.49 -10.54
C ARG A 10 -5.82 30.95 -9.80
N PRO A 11 -5.87 31.08 -8.46
CA PRO A 11 -4.69 31.50 -7.71
C PRO A 11 -3.51 30.57 -8.04
N GLU A 12 -2.43 31.15 -8.54
CA GLU A 12 -1.21 30.45 -8.95
C GLU A 12 -0.31 30.22 -7.73
N ILE A 13 0.49 29.15 -7.75
CA ILE A 13 1.42 28.86 -6.65
C ILE A 13 2.53 29.93 -6.67
N PRO A 14 2.85 30.59 -5.55
CA PRO A 14 3.88 31.61 -5.52
C PRO A 14 5.25 31.08 -6.01
N THR A 15 5.93 31.84 -6.87
CA THR A 15 7.21 31.44 -7.47
C THR A 15 8.27 31.10 -6.43
N GLY A 16 8.43 31.90 -5.37
CA GLY A 16 9.40 31.61 -4.31
C GLY A 16 9.12 30.31 -3.55
N LEU A 17 7.87 29.84 -3.53
CA LEU A 17 7.52 28.54 -2.97
C LEU A 17 7.86 27.40 -3.93
N LEU A 18 7.66 27.61 -5.24
CA LEU A 18 8.12 26.67 -6.26
C LEU A 18 9.64 26.55 -6.26
N ASP A 19 10.39 27.65 -6.07
CA ASP A 19 11.85 27.62 -5.93
C ASP A 19 12.31 26.74 -4.76
N ASP A 20 11.70 26.92 -3.58
CA ASP A 20 12.00 26.10 -2.39
C ASP A 20 11.68 24.62 -2.65
N LEU A 21 10.49 24.31 -3.19
CA LEU A 21 10.07 22.94 -3.50
C LEU A 21 10.97 22.29 -4.56
N CYS A 22 11.30 23.01 -5.64
CA CYS A 22 12.18 22.52 -6.68
C CYS A 22 13.59 22.30 -6.17
N SER A 23 14.12 23.19 -5.33
CA SER A 23 15.45 22.98 -4.73
C SER A 23 15.51 21.75 -3.83
N ARG A 24 14.45 21.47 -3.06
CA ARG A 24 14.38 20.32 -2.14
C ARG A 24 14.23 18.99 -2.85
N PHE A 25 13.37 18.92 -3.86
CA PHE A 25 12.91 17.65 -4.42
C PHE A 25 13.35 17.41 -5.87
N ILE A 26 13.70 18.46 -6.61
CA ILE A 26 13.84 18.38 -8.08
C ILE A 26 15.27 18.65 -8.56
N LEU A 27 15.96 19.67 -8.04
CA LEU A 27 17.27 20.08 -8.56
C LEU A 27 18.39 19.06 -8.29
N HIS A 28 18.23 18.23 -7.26
CA HIS A 28 19.23 17.24 -6.85
C HIS A 28 18.92 15.82 -7.36
N ILE A 29 17.97 15.67 -8.28
CA ILE A 29 17.68 14.39 -8.92
C ILE A 29 18.92 13.94 -9.74
N PRO A 30 19.44 12.72 -9.53
CA PRO A 30 20.51 12.16 -10.36
C PRO A 30 20.14 12.21 -11.84
N SER A 31 21.13 12.43 -12.72
CA SER A 31 20.87 12.58 -14.16
C SER A 31 20.09 11.40 -14.76
N GLU A 32 20.40 10.18 -14.32
CA GLU A 32 19.74 8.95 -14.76
C GLU A 32 18.22 8.95 -14.51
N GLU A 33 17.79 9.51 -13.37
CA GLU A 33 16.37 9.65 -13.04
C GLU A 33 15.74 10.88 -13.68
N ARG A 34 16.50 11.97 -13.79
CA ARG A 34 16.02 13.24 -14.35
C ARG A 34 15.68 13.15 -15.84
N ASP A 35 16.41 12.32 -16.58
CA ASP A 35 16.18 12.11 -18.01
C ASP A 35 14.93 11.25 -18.29
N ASN A 36 14.30 10.70 -17.25
CA ASN A 36 13.03 9.98 -17.32
C ASN A 36 11.90 10.82 -16.70
N ALA A 37 11.06 11.42 -17.54
CA ALA A 37 9.95 12.27 -17.11
C ALA A 37 8.98 11.58 -16.12
N ILE A 38 8.84 10.24 -16.19
CA ILE A 38 8.01 9.45 -15.27
C ILE A 38 8.65 9.41 -13.88
N ARG A 39 9.98 9.27 -13.80
CA ARG A 39 10.73 9.32 -12.53
C ARG A 39 10.67 10.72 -11.91
N VAL A 40 10.76 11.77 -12.74
CA VAL A 40 10.55 13.15 -12.29
C VAL A 40 9.15 13.35 -11.71
N CYS A 41 8.10 12.77 -12.31
CA CYS A 41 6.73 12.87 -11.76
C CYS A 41 6.59 12.31 -10.34
N PHE A 42 7.37 11.29 -9.95
CA PHE A 42 7.39 10.81 -8.57
C PHE A 42 7.94 11.85 -7.59
N GLN A 43 9.02 12.54 -7.96
CA GLN A 43 9.58 13.62 -7.15
C GLN A 43 8.63 14.82 -7.05
N ILE A 44 7.92 15.14 -8.14
CA ILE A 44 6.86 16.14 -8.15
C ILE A 44 5.72 15.75 -7.20
N GLU A 45 5.36 14.47 -7.12
CA GLU A 45 4.35 13.99 -6.18
C GLU A 45 4.79 14.15 -4.72
N LEU A 46 6.05 13.84 -4.38
CA LEU A 46 6.58 14.11 -3.04
C LEU A 46 6.56 15.60 -2.71
N ALA A 47 6.96 16.45 -3.65
CA ALA A 47 6.89 17.90 -3.50
C ALA A 47 5.44 18.39 -3.29
N HIS A 48 4.47 17.80 -4.00
CA HIS A 48 3.04 18.11 -3.84
C HIS A 48 2.52 17.72 -2.46
N TRP A 49 2.88 16.53 -1.96
CA TRP A 49 2.52 16.13 -0.60
C TRP A 49 3.13 17.04 0.45
N PHE A 50 4.40 17.41 0.29
CA PHE A 50 5.06 18.38 1.17
C PHE A 50 4.36 19.74 1.13
N TYR A 51 3.95 20.19 -0.05
CA TYR A 51 3.18 21.41 -0.24
C TYR A 51 1.85 21.39 0.53
N LEU A 52 1.06 20.31 0.38
CA LEU A 52 -0.23 20.16 1.05
C LEU A 52 -0.10 20.02 2.57
N ASP A 53 0.88 19.24 3.04
CA ASP A 53 1.02 18.92 4.46
C ASP A 53 1.73 20.04 5.25
N PHE A 54 2.67 20.79 4.65
CA PHE A 54 3.48 21.78 5.37
C PHE A 54 3.34 23.20 4.82
N CYS A 55 3.44 23.41 3.51
CA CYS A 55 3.48 24.76 2.94
C CYS A 55 2.13 25.47 3.04
N MET A 56 1.03 24.76 2.78
CA MET A 56 -0.33 25.30 2.88
C MET A 56 -0.72 25.73 4.31
N GLN A 57 -0.15 25.09 5.34
CA GLN A 57 -0.42 25.48 6.73
C GLN A 57 0.34 26.75 7.11
N ASN A 58 1.51 26.98 6.51
CA ASN A 58 2.44 28.04 6.88
C ASN A 58 2.36 29.28 5.97
N THR A 59 1.65 29.20 4.84
CA THR A 59 1.56 30.29 3.86
C THR A 59 0.11 30.71 3.63
N PRO A 60 -0.38 31.78 4.29
CA PRO A 60 -1.73 32.31 4.08
C PRO A 60 -1.93 32.71 2.61
N GLY A 61 -2.96 32.17 1.96
CA GLY A 61 -3.29 32.48 0.55
C GLY A 61 -2.73 31.51 -0.48
N ALA A 62 -1.97 30.48 -0.09
CA ALA A 62 -1.53 29.44 -1.02
C ALA A 62 -2.73 28.64 -1.59
N PRO A 63 -2.81 28.41 -2.91
CA PRO A 63 -3.96 27.76 -3.53
C PRO A 63 -4.01 26.26 -3.25
N HIS A 64 -5.19 25.74 -2.87
CA HIS A 64 -5.39 24.30 -2.87
C HIS A 64 -5.43 23.80 -4.33
N CYS A 65 -4.44 23.02 -4.76
CA CYS A 65 -4.35 22.48 -6.11
C CYS A 65 -4.21 20.94 -6.10
N GLY A 66 -4.74 20.29 -7.14
CA GLY A 66 -4.53 18.87 -7.36
C GLY A 66 -3.18 18.59 -8.01
N ILE A 67 -2.71 17.33 -7.94
CA ILE A 67 -1.39 16.92 -8.45
C ILE A 67 -1.17 17.28 -9.91
N ARG A 68 -2.20 17.24 -10.77
CA ARG A 68 -2.09 17.61 -12.19
C ARG A 68 -1.78 19.09 -12.40
N ASP A 69 -2.44 19.97 -11.64
CA ASP A 69 -2.23 21.41 -11.75
C ASP A 69 -0.88 21.79 -11.12
N PHE A 70 -0.53 21.14 -10.00
CA PHE A 70 0.77 21.29 -9.36
C PHE A 70 1.93 20.86 -10.29
N ALA A 71 1.82 19.68 -10.91
CA ALA A 71 2.85 19.19 -11.83
C ALA A 71 3.04 20.12 -13.04
N LYS A 72 1.95 20.65 -13.61
CA LYS A 72 2.01 21.66 -14.67
C LYS A 72 2.77 22.90 -14.23
N ALA A 73 2.49 23.41 -13.03
CA ALA A 73 3.22 24.56 -12.47
C ALA A 73 4.71 24.26 -12.31
N VAL A 74 5.09 23.08 -11.82
CA VAL A 74 6.50 22.67 -11.68
C VAL A 74 7.20 22.55 -13.03
N PHE A 75 6.59 21.90 -14.02
CA PHE A 75 7.17 21.78 -15.36
C PHE A 75 7.31 23.13 -16.08
N GLN A 76 6.39 24.07 -15.84
CA GLN A 76 6.51 25.45 -16.34
C GLN A 76 7.63 26.22 -15.63
N HIS A 77 7.80 26.00 -14.32
CA HIS A 77 8.84 26.64 -13.50
C HIS A 77 10.23 26.08 -13.77
N CYS A 78 10.33 24.80 -14.13
CA CYS A 78 11.57 24.10 -14.46
C CYS A 78 11.52 23.49 -15.87
N PRO A 79 11.60 24.30 -16.94
CA PRO A 79 11.48 23.80 -18.32
C PRO A 79 12.55 22.78 -18.71
N PHE A 80 13.72 22.80 -18.06
CA PHE A 80 14.81 21.86 -18.31
C PHE A 80 14.45 20.39 -17.99
N LEU A 81 13.37 20.14 -17.25
CA LEU A 81 12.87 18.80 -16.96
C LEU A 81 12.22 18.13 -18.17
N LEU A 82 11.87 18.91 -19.20
CA LEU A 82 11.30 18.43 -20.47
C LEU A 82 12.20 18.93 -21.61
N PRO A 83 13.42 18.39 -21.74
CA PRO A 83 14.44 18.92 -22.63
C PRO A 83 14.04 18.89 -24.12
N HIS A 84 13.09 18.03 -24.50
CA HIS A 84 12.62 17.91 -25.89
C HIS A 84 11.27 18.61 -26.11
N GLY A 85 10.77 19.35 -25.12
CA GLY A 85 9.45 19.98 -25.19
C GLY A 85 8.31 18.97 -25.19
N GLU A 86 8.47 17.88 -24.43
CA GLU A 86 7.44 16.86 -24.27
C GLU A 86 6.12 17.46 -23.77
N ASP A 87 5.00 16.90 -24.24
CA ASP A 87 3.68 17.31 -23.80
C ASP A 87 3.43 16.84 -22.35
N VAL A 88 3.38 17.79 -21.41
CA VAL A 88 3.10 17.57 -19.98
C VAL A 88 1.85 16.69 -19.80
N GLN A 89 0.81 16.88 -20.61
CA GLN A 89 -0.42 16.13 -20.47
C GLN A 89 -0.22 14.64 -20.77
N LYS A 90 0.57 14.33 -21.80
CA LYS A 90 0.95 12.95 -22.15
C LYS A 90 1.86 12.33 -21.10
N VAL A 91 2.83 13.07 -20.58
CA VAL A 91 3.71 12.61 -19.49
C VAL A 91 2.88 12.21 -18.26
N LEU A 92 1.91 13.05 -17.88
CA LEU A 92 1.02 12.76 -16.75
C LEU A 92 0.11 11.55 -16.99
N GLU A 93 -0.32 11.30 -18.23
CA GLU A 93 -1.09 10.11 -18.61
C GLU A 93 -0.24 8.84 -18.53
N GLN A 94 0.95 8.86 -19.10
CA GLN A 94 1.92 7.76 -19.00
C GLN A 94 2.31 7.46 -17.55
N TRP A 95 2.52 8.49 -16.73
CA TRP A 95 2.82 8.31 -15.31
C TRP A 95 1.65 7.67 -14.57
N LYS A 96 0.42 8.08 -14.88
CA LYS A 96 -0.78 7.46 -14.32
C LYS A 96 -0.91 5.99 -14.72
N GLU A 97 -0.71 5.66 -15.99
CA GLU A 97 -0.74 4.28 -16.50
C GLU A 97 0.34 3.41 -15.85
N TYR A 98 1.56 3.93 -15.76
CA TYR A 98 2.65 3.29 -15.03
C TYR A 98 2.25 3.00 -13.59
N LYS A 99 1.76 4.01 -12.86
CA LYS A 99 1.30 3.84 -11.47
C LYS A 99 0.15 2.84 -11.32
N MET A 100 -0.70 2.67 -12.33
CA MET A 100 -1.77 1.67 -12.31
C MET A 100 -1.26 0.25 -12.46
N GLY A 101 -0.18 0.05 -13.22
CA GLY A 101 0.43 -1.28 -13.44
C GLY A 101 1.31 -1.78 -12.29
N VAL A 102 1.74 -0.90 -11.38
CA VAL A 102 2.65 -1.27 -10.28
C VAL A 102 2.00 -2.34 -9.39
N PRO A 103 2.65 -3.51 -9.20
CA PRO A 103 2.13 -4.56 -8.36
C PRO A 103 1.86 -4.09 -6.93
N THR A 104 0.82 -4.66 -6.33
CA THR A 104 0.49 -4.41 -4.92
C THR A 104 0.57 -5.67 -4.09
N TYR A 105 1.14 -5.52 -2.91
CA TYR A 105 1.31 -6.59 -1.94
C TYR A 105 0.71 -6.18 -0.60
N GLY A 106 0.10 -7.15 0.08
CA GLY A 106 -0.57 -6.92 1.35
C GLY A 106 -0.98 -8.20 2.04
N ALA A 107 -1.96 -8.13 2.95
CA ALA A 107 -2.38 -9.28 3.73
C ALA A 107 -3.89 -9.41 3.89
N ILE A 108 -4.36 -10.66 3.94
CA ILE A 108 -5.65 -11.05 4.47
C ILE A 108 -5.42 -11.50 5.91
N ILE A 109 -5.72 -10.63 6.86
CA ILE A 109 -5.61 -10.91 8.29
C ILE A 109 -6.91 -11.51 8.78
N LEU A 110 -6.83 -12.72 9.34
CA LEU A 110 -7.98 -13.47 9.85
C LEU A 110 -7.93 -13.56 11.37
N ASP A 111 -9.11 -13.58 11.99
CA ASP A 111 -9.24 -13.77 13.42
C ASP A 111 -8.85 -15.20 13.87
N GLU A 112 -8.92 -15.45 15.17
CA GLU A 112 -8.60 -16.75 15.80
C GLU A 112 -9.47 -17.90 15.27
N ASN A 113 -10.72 -17.60 14.90
CA ASN A 113 -11.70 -18.59 14.46
C ASN A 113 -11.78 -18.74 12.93
N LEU A 114 -11.04 -17.92 12.17
CA LEU A 114 -11.12 -17.85 10.70
C LEU A 114 -12.51 -17.45 10.17
N GLU A 115 -13.27 -16.71 10.98
CA GLU A 115 -14.62 -16.26 10.65
C GLU A 115 -14.65 -14.80 10.18
N ASN A 116 -13.66 -14.01 10.59
CA ASN A 116 -13.61 -12.58 10.34
C ASN A 116 -12.29 -12.19 9.67
N ALA A 117 -12.38 -11.24 8.74
CA ALA A 117 -11.24 -10.66 8.07
C ALA A 117 -11.12 -9.17 8.35
N LEU A 118 -9.89 -8.69 8.57
CA LEU A 118 -9.61 -7.27 8.79
C LEU A 118 -9.64 -6.51 7.46
N LEU A 119 -10.45 -5.47 7.38
CA LEU A 119 -10.47 -4.54 6.24
C LEU A 119 -10.15 -3.12 6.70
N VAL A 120 -9.56 -2.35 5.79
CA VAL A 120 -9.26 -0.92 5.97
C VAL A 120 -10.09 -0.09 5.00
N GLN A 121 -10.45 1.13 5.41
CA GLN A 121 -11.15 2.11 4.59
C GLN A 121 -10.31 3.38 4.46
N GLY A 122 -10.05 3.83 3.23
CA GLY A 122 -9.33 5.08 2.98
C GLY A 122 -10.11 6.35 3.42
N TYR A 123 -9.40 7.47 3.58
CA TYR A 123 -9.95 8.73 4.10
C TYR A 123 -10.97 9.43 3.18
N LEU A 124 -10.83 9.29 1.87
CA LEU A 124 -11.77 9.87 0.89
C LEU A 124 -13.15 9.22 1.05
N ALA A 125 -14.22 10.02 1.14
CA ALA A 125 -15.57 9.55 1.48
C ALA A 125 -16.19 8.53 0.49
N LYS A 126 -15.59 8.34 -0.68
CA LYS A 126 -15.96 7.33 -1.68
C LYS A 126 -15.12 6.05 -1.59
N SER A 127 -14.11 6.00 -0.73
CA SER A 127 -13.22 4.86 -0.59
C SER A 127 -13.99 3.65 -0.04
N GLY A 128 -13.92 2.57 -0.80
CA GLY A 128 -14.39 1.28 -0.36
C GLY A 128 -13.49 0.68 0.72
N TRP A 129 -14.02 -0.32 1.41
CA TRP A 129 -13.30 -1.27 2.23
C TRP A 129 -12.48 -2.22 1.34
N GLY A 130 -11.26 -2.49 1.77
CA GLY A 130 -10.36 -3.44 1.13
C GLY A 130 -9.37 -4.04 2.12
N PHE A 131 -8.63 -5.03 1.66
CA PHE A 131 -7.52 -5.59 2.44
C PHE A 131 -6.35 -4.60 2.50
N PRO A 132 -5.62 -4.54 3.62
CA PRO A 132 -4.45 -3.69 3.75
C PRO A 132 -3.37 -4.13 2.76
N LYS A 133 -2.94 -3.21 1.90
CA LYS A 133 -1.99 -3.46 0.80
C LYS A 133 -1.53 -2.14 0.20
N GLY A 134 -0.33 -2.15 -0.37
CA GLY A 134 0.14 -1.04 -1.18
C GLY A 134 1.14 -1.51 -2.23
N LYS A 135 1.78 -0.55 -2.89
CA LYS A 135 2.60 -0.78 -4.07
C LYS A 135 4.02 -1.12 -3.68
N VAL A 136 4.63 -1.99 -4.47
CA VAL A 136 6.02 -2.39 -4.29
C VAL A 136 6.99 -1.27 -4.62
N ASN A 137 8.05 -1.13 -3.83
CA ASN A 137 9.17 -0.26 -4.16
C ASN A 137 10.17 -0.96 -5.09
N GLU A 138 11.08 -0.18 -5.67
CA GLU A 138 12.21 -0.71 -6.44
C GLU A 138 13.06 -1.63 -5.55
N ASP A 139 13.45 -2.78 -6.11
CA ASP A 139 14.20 -3.85 -5.44
C ASP A 139 13.59 -4.42 -4.15
N GLU A 140 12.29 -4.18 -3.90
CA GLU A 140 11.59 -4.69 -2.72
C GLU A 140 10.95 -6.06 -3.00
N ALA A 141 11.23 -7.04 -2.13
CA ALA A 141 10.62 -8.35 -2.27
C ALA A 141 9.10 -8.29 -1.95
N PRO A 142 8.26 -9.10 -2.62
CA PRO A 142 6.80 -9.07 -2.43
C PRO A 142 6.31 -9.19 -0.97
N HIS A 143 6.96 -10.04 -0.18
CA HIS A 143 6.60 -10.28 1.22
C HIS A 143 7.06 -9.13 2.13
N ASP A 144 8.20 -8.50 1.83
CA ASP A 144 8.68 -7.34 2.57
C ASP A 144 7.79 -6.12 2.31
N CYS A 145 7.34 -5.92 1.06
CA CYS A 145 6.32 -4.93 0.73
C CYS A 145 5.02 -5.16 1.50
N ALA A 146 4.53 -6.41 1.54
CA ALA A 146 3.32 -6.72 2.32
C ALA A 146 3.49 -6.42 3.82
N VAL A 147 4.64 -6.74 4.41
CA VAL A 147 4.95 -6.43 5.82
C VAL A 147 4.93 -4.91 6.05
N ARG A 148 5.62 -4.15 5.20
CA ARG A 148 5.70 -2.68 5.29
C ARG A 148 4.32 -2.04 5.17
N GLU A 149 3.56 -2.38 4.15
CA GLU A 149 2.25 -1.77 3.87
C GLU A 149 1.23 -2.08 4.98
N VAL A 150 1.20 -3.33 5.47
CA VAL A 150 0.32 -3.69 6.59
C VAL A 150 0.71 -2.93 7.86
N LEU A 151 2.00 -2.78 8.14
CA LEU A 151 2.50 -2.01 9.28
C LEU A 151 2.17 -0.51 9.15
N GLU A 152 2.26 0.06 7.96
CA GLU A 152 1.91 1.46 7.67
C GLU A 152 0.40 1.71 7.88
N GLU A 153 -0.46 0.88 7.28
CA GLU A 153 -1.91 1.08 7.25
C GLU A 153 -2.62 0.64 8.53
N THR A 154 -2.07 -0.33 9.27
CA THR A 154 -2.75 -0.91 10.44
C THR A 154 -1.96 -0.81 11.74
N GLY A 155 -0.66 -0.51 11.67
CA GLY A 155 0.23 -0.54 12.83
C GLY A 155 0.59 -1.96 13.32
N PHE A 156 0.09 -3.00 12.66
CA PHE A 156 0.33 -4.40 13.03
C PHE A 156 1.50 -5.00 12.25
N ASP A 157 2.47 -5.59 12.95
CA ASP A 157 3.61 -6.24 12.33
C ASP A 157 3.34 -7.73 12.04
N ILE A 158 3.39 -8.09 10.76
CA ILE A 158 3.18 -9.46 10.27
C ILE A 158 4.49 -10.19 9.92
N LYS A 159 5.66 -9.59 10.13
CA LYS A 159 6.97 -10.14 9.73
C LYS A 159 7.21 -11.56 10.21
N ASN A 160 6.82 -11.87 11.44
CA ASN A 160 7.00 -13.19 12.04
C ASN A 160 5.81 -14.14 11.81
N ARG A 161 4.79 -13.72 11.05
CA ARG A 161 3.55 -14.48 10.78
C ARG A 161 3.35 -14.80 9.30
N ILE A 162 4.05 -14.07 8.42
CA ILE A 162 3.95 -14.22 6.98
C ILE A 162 4.60 -15.54 6.51
N CYS A 163 3.93 -16.24 5.60
CA CYS A 163 4.46 -17.43 4.94
C CYS A 163 4.51 -17.16 3.44
N LYS A 164 5.70 -17.29 2.84
CA LYS A 164 5.98 -16.87 1.45
C LYS A 164 5.14 -17.62 0.42
N ASP A 165 4.72 -18.84 0.73
CA ASP A 165 3.96 -19.72 -0.16
C ASP A 165 2.45 -19.67 0.09
N ARG A 166 2.01 -18.86 1.08
CA ARG A 166 0.60 -18.79 1.50
C ARG A 166 0.00 -17.43 1.15
N TYR A 167 -0.47 -17.32 -0.08
CA TYR A 167 -1.10 -16.10 -0.60
C TYR A 167 -2.23 -16.40 -1.58
N ILE A 168 -3.03 -15.38 -1.86
CA ILE A 168 -3.96 -15.33 -2.99
C ILE A 168 -3.48 -14.22 -3.91
N GLU A 169 -3.25 -14.54 -5.18
CA GLU A 169 -2.87 -13.58 -6.22
C GLU A 169 -3.97 -13.46 -7.27
N GLN A 170 -4.25 -12.22 -7.69
CA GLN A 170 -5.22 -11.89 -8.72
C GLN A 170 -4.65 -10.80 -9.62
N LYS A 171 -5.00 -10.83 -10.91
CA LYS A 171 -4.71 -9.76 -11.86
C LYS A 171 -5.99 -8.93 -12.06
N ILE A 172 -5.97 -7.66 -11.65
CA ILE A 172 -7.13 -6.74 -11.71
C ILE A 172 -6.74 -5.55 -12.58
N THR A 173 -7.36 -5.41 -13.76
CA THR A 173 -7.11 -4.27 -14.68
C THR A 173 -5.61 -4.05 -14.91
N ASP A 174 -4.90 -5.13 -15.25
CA ASP A 174 -3.44 -5.21 -15.44
C ASP A 174 -2.53 -5.01 -14.22
N GLN A 175 -3.08 -4.71 -13.06
CA GLN A 175 -2.35 -4.72 -11.80
C GLN A 175 -2.30 -6.14 -11.20
N VAL A 176 -1.10 -6.61 -10.85
CA VAL A 176 -0.95 -7.80 -10.01
C VAL A 176 -1.19 -7.41 -8.56
N VAL A 177 -2.09 -8.13 -7.90
CA VAL A 177 -2.41 -7.95 -6.48
C VAL A 177 -2.23 -9.29 -5.77
N ARG A 178 -1.31 -9.34 -4.81
CA ARG A 178 -1.05 -10.54 -4.01
C ARG A 178 -1.23 -10.25 -2.53
N LEU A 179 -2.08 -11.05 -1.88
CA LEU A 179 -2.40 -10.92 -0.48
C LEU A 179 -1.99 -12.18 0.28
N TYR A 180 -1.08 -12.04 1.25
CA TYR A 180 -0.63 -13.12 2.12
C TYR A 180 -1.69 -13.42 3.19
N ILE A 181 -1.93 -14.71 3.47
CA ILE A 181 -2.94 -15.10 4.45
C ILE A 181 -2.29 -15.20 5.83
N ILE A 182 -2.80 -14.42 6.78
CA ILE A 182 -2.30 -14.29 8.16
C ILE A 182 -3.41 -14.71 9.14
N PRO A 183 -3.49 -16.01 9.50
CA PRO A 183 -4.49 -16.50 10.44
C PRO A 183 -4.12 -16.27 11.91
N GLY A 184 -5.11 -16.36 12.81
CA GLY A 184 -4.85 -16.44 14.24
C GLY A 184 -4.48 -15.11 14.90
N VAL A 185 -5.04 -13.99 14.40
CA VAL A 185 -4.87 -12.68 15.03
C VAL A 185 -6.02 -12.43 15.99
N SER A 186 -5.71 -12.03 17.23
CA SER A 186 -6.74 -11.77 18.23
C SER A 186 -7.61 -10.58 17.83
N LYS A 187 -8.93 -10.68 18.03
CA LYS A 187 -9.85 -9.55 17.78
C LYS A 187 -9.58 -8.35 18.65
N ASP A 188 -8.98 -8.55 19.83
CA ASP A 188 -8.63 -7.48 20.77
C ASP A 188 -7.37 -6.70 20.38
N THR A 189 -6.67 -7.15 19.32
CA THR A 189 -5.51 -6.45 18.76
C THR A 189 -5.89 -5.01 18.40
N LYS A 190 -5.11 -4.06 18.92
CA LYS A 190 -5.31 -2.64 18.62
C LYS A 190 -4.59 -2.28 17.33
N PHE A 191 -5.37 -1.90 16.33
CA PHE A 191 -4.86 -1.41 15.05
C PHE A 191 -4.88 0.11 15.05
N ASN A 192 -3.73 0.72 14.75
CA ASN A 192 -3.56 2.16 14.65
C ASN A 192 -2.70 2.48 13.43
N PRO A 193 -3.24 3.18 12.40
CA PRO A 193 -2.47 3.54 11.22
C PRO A 193 -1.29 4.45 11.61
N LYS A 194 -0.13 4.25 11.00
CA LYS A 194 1.05 5.10 11.20
C LYS A 194 1.04 6.32 10.29
N THR A 195 0.30 6.27 9.17
CA THR A 195 0.25 7.34 8.18
C THR A 195 -0.90 8.32 8.45
N ARG A 196 -0.65 9.61 8.21
CA ARG A 196 -1.61 10.69 8.53
C ARG A 196 -2.64 10.86 7.41
N LYS A 197 -3.93 10.86 7.75
CA LYS A 197 -5.07 11.07 6.83
C LYS A 197 -5.15 10.05 5.67
N GLU A 198 -4.64 8.84 5.84
CA GLU A 198 -4.69 7.81 4.81
C GLU A 198 -5.82 6.80 5.06
N ILE A 199 -5.84 6.20 6.25
CA ILE A 199 -6.85 5.25 6.69
C ILE A 199 -7.82 5.94 7.65
N ARG A 200 -9.11 5.83 7.35
CA ARG A 200 -10.21 6.37 8.14
C ARG A 200 -10.66 5.40 9.21
N ASN A 201 -10.91 4.16 8.79
CA ASN A 201 -11.47 3.10 9.63
C ASN A 201 -10.71 1.79 9.38
N ILE A 202 -10.64 0.96 10.42
CA ILE A 202 -10.11 -0.39 10.41
C ILE A 202 -11.10 -1.25 11.19
N GLU A 203 -11.70 -2.25 10.55
CA GLU A 203 -12.77 -3.05 11.16
C GLU A 203 -12.69 -4.51 10.75
N TRP A 204 -13.19 -5.38 11.64
CA TRP A 204 -13.36 -6.80 11.38
C TRP A 204 -14.69 -7.04 10.68
N PHE A 205 -14.66 -7.77 9.56
CA PHE A 205 -15.85 -8.14 8.80
C PHE A 205 -16.05 -9.66 8.79
N PRO A 206 -17.26 -10.16 9.08
CA PRO A 206 -17.57 -11.58 8.92
C PRO A 206 -17.42 -12.00 7.45
N ILE A 207 -16.60 -13.01 7.19
CA ILE A 207 -16.23 -13.45 5.84
C ILE A 207 -17.46 -13.92 5.06
N GLU A 208 -18.41 -14.56 5.73
CA GLU A 208 -19.68 -15.01 5.15
C GLU A 208 -20.57 -13.85 4.68
N LYS A 209 -20.45 -12.68 5.30
CA LYS A 209 -21.24 -11.49 4.96
C LYS A 209 -20.60 -10.63 3.88
N LEU A 210 -19.34 -10.89 3.52
CA LEU A 210 -18.65 -10.18 2.44
C LEU A 210 -19.19 -10.63 1.07
N PRO A 211 -19.36 -9.70 0.11
CA PRO A 211 -19.90 -10.02 -1.21
C PRO A 211 -18.90 -10.82 -2.05
N CYS A 212 -19.39 -11.81 -2.80
CA CYS A 212 -18.56 -12.54 -3.77
C CYS A 212 -18.63 -11.98 -5.19
N HIS A 213 -19.63 -11.13 -5.47
CA HIS A 213 -19.84 -10.50 -6.77
C HIS A 213 -20.35 -9.07 -6.62
N ARG A 214 -20.16 -8.23 -7.66
CA ARG A 214 -20.54 -6.81 -7.63
C ARG A 214 -22.05 -6.57 -7.44
N ASN A 215 -22.87 -7.53 -7.87
CA ASN A 215 -24.33 -7.47 -7.78
C ASN A 215 -24.89 -8.22 -6.54
N ASP A 216 -24.01 -8.74 -5.68
CA ASP A 216 -24.41 -9.46 -4.47
C ASP A 216 -24.95 -8.49 -3.43
N MET A 217 -26.25 -8.52 -3.16
CA MET A 217 -26.92 -7.62 -2.21
C MET A 217 -26.74 -8.05 -0.73
N THR A 218 -26.09 -9.18 -0.45
CA THR A 218 -25.85 -9.67 0.93
C THR A 218 -25.30 -8.60 1.89
N PRO A 219 -24.35 -7.72 1.48
CA PRO A 219 -23.85 -6.64 2.35
C PRO A 219 -24.91 -5.59 2.67
N LYS A 220 -25.82 -5.29 1.73
CA LYS A 220 -26.90 -4.30 1.93
C LYS A 220 -27.88 -4.81 2.97
N SER A 221 -28.19 -6.10 2.94
CA SER A 221 -29.15 -6.73 3.84
C SER A 221 -28.57 -7.03 5.23
N LYS A 222 -27.29 -7.43 5.32
CA LYS A 222 -26.68 -7.93 6.58
C LYS A 222 -25.69 -6.96 7.25
N LEU A 223 -25.15 -5.99 6.51
CA LEU A 223 -24.19 -4.99 7.00
C LEU A 223 -24.69 -3.54 6.81
N GLY A 224 -25.82 -3.33 6.12
CA GLY A 224 -26.33 -1.99 5.80
C GLY A 224 -25.45 -1.20 4.83
N LEU A 225 -24.45 -1.84 4.20
CA LEU A 225 -23.48 -1.20 3.31
C LEU A 225 -23.70 -1.64 1.87
N ALA A 226 -23.58 -0.68 0.95
CA ALA A 226 -23.73 -0.98 -0.46
C ALA A 226 -22.55 -1.85 -0.97
N PRO A 227 -22.79 -2.85 -1.84
CA PRO A 227 -21.74 -3.79 -2.30
C PRO A 227 -20.57 -3.12 -3.03
N ASN A 228 -20.83 -1.98 -3.67
CA ASN A 228 -19.81 -1.13 -4.30
C ASN A 228 -18.73 -0.64 -3.32
N ARG A 229 -19.02 -0.61 -2.02
CA ARG A 229 -18.04 -0.31 -0.98
C ARG A 229 -17.04 -1.44 -0.73
N PHE A 230 -17.23 -2.65 -1.25
CA PHE A 230 -16.30 -3.78 -1.06
C PHE A 230 -15.60 -4.19 -2.36
N PHE A 231 -15.67 -3.36 -3.41
CA PHE A 231 -15.18 -3.69 -4.74
C PHE A 231 -13.75 -4.26 -4.77
N MET A 232 -12.87 -3.72 -3.93
CA MET A 232 -11.46 -4.13 -3.85
C MET A 232 -11.25 -5.45 -3.11
N ALA A 233 -12.21 -5.88 -2.29
CA ALA A 233 -12.15 -7.14 -1.56
C ALA A 233 -12.79 -8.30 -2.34
N ILE A 234 -13.83 -8.03 -3.14
CA ILE A 234 -14.63 -9.01 -3.89
C ILE A 234 -13.79 -10.09 -4.60
N PRO A 235 -12.74 -9.76 -5.38
CA PRO A 235 -11.96 -10.75 -6.12
C PRO A 235 -11.32 -11.84 -5.24
N PHE A 236 -11.11 -11.54 -3.96
CA PHE A 236 -10.40 -12.43 -3.03
C PHE A 236 -11.34 -13.24 -2.14
N ILE A 237 -12.63 -12.86 -2.03
CA ILE A 237 -13.56 -13.49 -1.07
C ILE A 237 -13.80 -14.96 -1.38
N ARG A 238 -14.05 -15.31 -2.66
CA ARG A 238 -14.26 -16.71 -3.04
C ARG A 238 -13.00 -17.57 -2.86
N PRO A 239 -11.82 -17.19 -3.40
CA PRO A 239 -10.57 -17.93 -3.13
C PRO A 239 -10.25 -18.06 -1.64
N LEU A 240 -10.54 -17.02 -0.84
CA LEU A 240 -10.35 -17.05 0.61
C LEU A 240 -11.24 -18.09 1.27
N ARG A 241 -12.55 -18.12 0.96
CA ARG A 241 -13.47 -19.13 1.49
C ARG A 241 -13.02 -20.54 1.13
N GLU A 242 -12.60 -20.76 -0.12
CA GLU A 242 -12.07 -22.05 -0.57
C GLU A 242 -10.80 -22.46 0.21
N TRP A 243 -9.90 -21.52 0.48
CA TRP A 243 -8.70 -21.76 1.31
C TRP A 243 -9.07 -22.14 2.74
N ILE A 244 -10.00 -21.41 3.38
CA ILE A 244 -10.47 -21.69 4.74
C ILE A 244 -11.11 -23.07 4.81
N SER A 245 -12.01 -23.40 3.88
CA SER A 245 -12.66 -24.72 3.84
C SER A 245 -11.65 -25.86 3.70
N ARG A 246 -10.63 -25.72 2.86
CA ARG A 246 -9.56 -26.73 2.71
C ARG A 246 -8.75 -26.89 4.00
N LEU A 247 -8.40 -25.79 4.65
CA LEU A 247 -7.67 -25.81 5.91
C LEU A 247 -8.50 -26.52 7.01
N LEU A 248 -9.77 -26.17 7.16
CA LEU A 248 -10.65 -26.80 8.14
C LEU A 248 -10.80 -28.31 7.86
N CYS A 249 -11.02 -28.71 6.61
CA CYS A 249 -11.06 -30.14 6.23
C CYS A 249 -9.76 -30.88 6.58
N PHE A 250 -8.60 -30.26 6.38
CA PHE A 250 -7.30 -30.84 6.73
C PHE A 250 -7.15 -31.01 8.25
N LEU A 251 -7.56 -30.01 9.03
CA LEU A 251 -7.53 -30.05 10.49
C LEU A 251 -8.48 -31.12 11.05
N PHE A 252 -9.70 -31.24 10.52
CA PHE A 252 -10.65 -32.30 10.89
C PHE A 252 -10.09 -33.70 10.61
N ARG A 253 -9.47 -33.90 9.43
CA ARG A 253 -8.85 -35.19 9.07
C ARG A 253 -7.65 -35.54 9.94
N SER A 254 -6.90 -34.54 10.38
CA SER A 254 -5.74 -34.72 11.26
C SER A 254 -6.14 -34.86 12.74
N GLY A 255 -7.40 -34.56 13.08
CA GLY A 255 -7.90 -34.39 14.45
C GLY A 255 -8.75 -35.54 15.00
N ASN A 256 -8.66 -36.77 14.48
CA ASN A 256 -9.37 -37.93 15.05
C ASN A 256 -8.88 -38.39 16.44
N THR A 257 -8.12 -37.57 17.16
CA THR A 257 -7.98 -37.65 18.62
C THR A 257 -7.84 -36.24 19.18
N VAL A 258 -8.86 -35.76 19.91
CA VAL A 258 -8.81 -34.93 21.14
C VAL A 258 -10.06 -34.03 21.22
N ASN A 259 -10.70 -34.10 22.39
CA ASN A 259 -11.97 -33.47 22.74
C ASN A 259 -11.96 -31.94 22.73
N HIS A 260 -13.16 -31.42 22.46
CA HIS A 260 -13.62 -30.03 22.46
C HIS A 260 -12.94 -29.10 23.50
N SER A 261 -12.00 -28.27 23.04
CA SER A 261 -11.61 -26.98 23.64
C SER A 261 -10.81 -26.15 22.62
N SER A 262 -11.55 -25.50 21.72
CA SER A 262 -11.09 -25.09 20.37
C SER A 262 -10.31 -23.77 20.25
N SER A 263 -9.49 -23.38 21.24
CA SER A 263 -8.62 -22.18 21.11
C SER A 263 -7.12 -22.49 21.20
N HIS A 264 -6.74 -23.52 21.93
CA HIS A 264 -5.32 -23.90 22.11
C HIS A 264 -4.79 -24.76 20.95
N VAL A 265 -5.65 -25.61 20.39
CA VAL A 265 -5.30 -26.51 19.27
C VAL A 265 -4.86 -25.73 18.02
N PHE A 266 -5.46 -24.57 17.74
CA PHE A 266 -5.10 -23.74 16.58
C PHE A 266 -3.71 -23.12 16.72
N LYS A 267 -3.35 -22.59 17.90
CA LYS A 267 -2.00 -22.06 18.15
C LYS A 267 -0.96 -23.16 17.99
N ASP A 268 -1.21 -24.33 18.58
CA ASP A 268 -0.27 -25.45 18.53
C ASP A 268 -0.12 -26.02 17.11
N HIS A 269 -1.19 -26.15 16.32
CA HIS A 269 -1.07 -26.70 14.97
C HIS A 269 -0.37 -25.75 13.99
N PHE A 270 -0.60 -24.44 14.10
CA PHE A 270 0.15 -23.44 13.32
C PHE A 270 1.62 -23.37 13.74
N TYR A 271 1.91 -23.45 15.05
CA TYR A 271 3.29 -23.50 15.55
C TYR A 271 4.02 -24.79 15.12
N VAL A 272 3.33 -25.93 15.16
CA VAL A 272 3.88 -27.25 14.76
C VAL A 272 4.09 -27.34 13.25
N THR A 273 3.21 -26.76 12.43
CA THR A 273 3.44 -26.69 10.96
C THR A 273 4.61 -25.77 10.61
N GLU A 274 4.79 -24.66 11.34
CA GLU A 274 5.95 -23.78 11.20
C GLU A 274 7.27 -24.49 11.60
N ILE A 275 7.26 -25.30 12.66
CA ILE A 275 8.41 -26.14 13.06
C ILE A 275 8.70 -27.23 12.03
N LYS A 276 7.68 -27.87 11.45
CA LYS A 276 7.87 -28.87 10.39
C LYS A 276 8.46 -28.24 9.12
N GLN A 277 7.97 -27.07 8.68
CA GLN A 277 8.57 -26.34 7.55
C GLN A 277 10.03 -25.92 7.84
N LYS A 278 10.34 -25.42 9.04
CA LYS A 278 11.72 -25.09 9.45
C LYS A 278 12.64 -26.33 9.53
N LYS A 279 12.11 -27.51 9.87
CA LYS A 279 12.89 -28.77 9.89
C LYS A 279 13.14 -29.33 8.49
N THR A 280 12.20 -29.18 7.54
CA THR A 280 12.40 -29.65 6.16
C THR A 280 13.38 -28.77 5.35
N GLN A 281 13.66 -27.54 5.78
CA GLN A 281 14.71 -26.70 5.19
C GLN A 281 16.11 -26.88 5.82
N ARG A 282 16.28 -27.78 6.80
CA ARG A 282 17.55 -27.96 7.53
C ARG A 282 18.36 -29.19 7.12
N LEU A 283 18.09 -29.77 5.95
CA LEU A 283 18.85 -30.90 5.41
C LEU A 283 19.44 -30.60 4.02
N VAL A 284 20.26 -29.54 3.94
CA VAL A 284 21.38 -29.46 3.00
C VAL A 284 22.55 -28.82 3.77
N PHE A 285 23.48 -29.68 4.22
CA PHE A 285 24.77 -29.34 4.82
C PHE A 285 25.59 -28.46 3.86
N PHE A 286 26.12 -27.30 4.28
CA PHE A 286 27.43 -27.05 4.93
C PHE A 286 28.67 -27.19 4.03
N ILE A 287 29.64 -26.29 4.26
CA ILE A 287 31.00 -26.09 3.66
C ILE A 287 30.98 -24.98 2.57
N PHE A 288 31.52 -23.76 2.74
CA PHE A 288 32.92 -23.39 3.06
C PHE A 288 33.09 -22.11 3.93
N LEU A 289 34.34 -21.96 4.39
CA LEU A 289 34.92 -21.16 5.48
C LEU A 289 35.03 -19.62 5.33
N GLN A 290 35.18 -19.00 6.52
CA GLN A 290 35.82 -17.72 6.93
C GLN A 290 36.92 -17.16 5.98
N GLY A 291 37.25 -15.86 5.86
CA GLY A 291 36.89 -14.52 6.41
C GLY A 291 37.62 -13.47 5.49
N PRO A 292 38.12 -12.28 5.90
CA PRO A 292 37.82 -11.37 7.02
C PRO A 292 37.54 -9.89 6.57
N ASP A 293 37.39 -9.00 7.56
CA ASP A 293 37.33 -7.53 7.56
C ASP A 293 37.90 -6.76 6.35
N GLN A 294 37.17 -5.73 5.89
CA GLN A 294 37.71 -4.38 5.65
C GLN A 294 36.65 -3.29 5.89
N THR A 295 36.96 -2.43 6.86
CA THR A 295 36.37 -1.11 7.12
C THR A 295 36.69 -0.13 5.99
N CYS A 296 35.69 0.56 5.45
CA CYS A 296 35.87 1.83 4.75
C CYS A 296 34.68 2.75 5.06
N ASP A 297 34.96 3.77 5.87
CA ASP A 297 34.10 4.94 6.06
C ASP A 297 33.89 5.68 4.74
N GLY A 298 32.64 6.02 4.44
CA GLY A 298 32.20 6.84 3.32
C GLY A 298 31.00 7.70 3.74
N PRO A 299 30.82 8.89 3.16
CA PRO A 299 30.16 10.01 3.81
C PRO A 299 28.67 9.80 4.03
N VAL A 300 28.22 10.24 5.21
CA VAL A 300 26.83 10.31 5.63
C VAL A 300 26.05 11.19 4.63
N LEU A 301 25.33 10.54 3.72
CA LEU A 301 24.35 11.19 2.87
C LEU A 301 23.25 11.73 3.79
N VAL A 302 23.12 13.05 3.83
CA VAL A 302 22.06 13.76 4.55
C VAL A 302 20.73 13.27 4.00
N ARG A 303 20.05 12.39 4.76
CA ARG A 303 18.67 11.99 4.46
C ARG A 303 17.82 13.24 4.50
N GLY A 304 17.25 13.61 3.35
CA GLY A 304 16.18 14.59 3.28
C GLY A 304 15.04 14.23 4.24
N PRO A 305 14.20 15.21 4.64
CA PRO A 305 13.15 14.98 5.63
C PRO A 305 12.26 13.81 5.17
N HIS A 306 12.14 12.78 6.02
CA HIS A 306 11.24 11.66 5.82
C HIS A 306 9.80 12.18 5.74
N VAL A 307 9.32 12.43 4.53
CA VAL A 307 7.87 12.50 4.28
C VAL A 307 7.38 11.09 4.52
N GLY A 308 6.64 10.86 5.62
CA GLY A 308 6.11 9.55 6.01
C GLY A 308 5.03 8.99 5.07
N ARG A 309 5.10 9.31 3.77
CA ARG A 309 4.18 8.86 2.72
C ARG A 309 4.99 8.17 1.61
N CYS A 310 4.62 6.93 1.28
CA CYS A 310 5.20 6.24 0.12
C CYS A 310 4.77 6.91 -1.19
N CYS A 311 5.74 7.13 -2.08
CA CYS A 311 5.63 7.80 -3.38
C CYS A 311 4.74 7.09 -4.42
N TRP A 312 4.02 6.05 -4.00
CA TRP A 312 3.24 5.20 -4.90
C TRP A 312 1.74 5.39 -4.75
N LYS A 313 1.28 6.07 -3.69
CA LYS A 313 -0.13 6.15 -3.34
C LYS A 313 -0.82 7.22 -4.22
N LEU A 314 -1.72 6.76 -5.10
CA LEU A 314 -2.73 7.57 -5.80
C LEU A 314 -4.04 7.46 -5.01
#